data_AF-A0A849YS12-F1
#
_entry.id   AF-A0A849YS12-F1
#
_cell.length_a   1.000
_cell.length_b   1.000
_cell.length_c   1.000
_cell.angle_alpha   90.00
_cell.angle_beta   90.00
_cell.angle_gamma   90.00
#
_symmetry.space_group_name_H-M   'P 1'
#
loop_
_entity.id
_entity.type
_entity.pdbx_description
1 polymer ?
#
loop_
_entity_poly.entity_id
_entity_poly.type
_entity_poly.pdbx_seq_one_letter_code
_entity_poly.pdbx_strand_id
1 'polypeptide(L)'
;MRRIATLFAAVATSLVAMAVAPSDAFAQSSRWAKAADPDRARAEAAAAEAEREMIKATNMSRAFDDLLTPSTAYSMKARITLMEAGASQSRYPELRLLLARAEQHLGHYAEAALLYEGIVRDPSVSIVRRADVWAVLGIVYAQLKRIPEEIEAEETALALEPTVADRSVILSNQAEAFMGIGDVSRALATAQASRASRASR
;
A
#
# COMPACT_ATOMS: atom_id res chain seq x y z
N MET A 1 10.51 75.43 -5.75
CA MET A 1 10.70 75.10 -4.33
C MET A 1 10.40 73.62 -4.11
N ARG A 2 11.36 72.88 -3.52
CA ARG A 2 11.29 71.67 -2.65
C ARG A 2 10.31 70.51 -2.99
N ARG A 3 10.84 69.33 -3.36
CA ARG A 3 11.17 68.11 -2.55
C ARG A 3 9.93 67.22 -2.28
N ILE A 4 9.86 66.00 -2.83
CA ILE A 4 10.34 64.69 -2.30
C ILE A 4 9.56 64.23 -1.04
N ALA A 5 9.21 62.93 -1.05
CA ALA A 5 8.89 62.01 0.07
C ALA A 5 7.38 61.77 0.30
N THR A 6 6.84 60.56 0.54
CA THR A 6 7.30 59.16 0.67
C THR A 6 6.07 58.31 1.05
N LEU A 7 6.06 57.01 0.68
CA LEU A 7 5.49 55.84 1.41
C LEU A 7 4.01 55.90 1.90
N PHE A 8 3.15 54.93 1.60
CA PHE A 8 3.24 53.56 2.13
C PHE A 8 2.55 52.54 1.20
N ALA A 9 3.25 51.41 1.01
CA ALA A 9 2.71 50.17 0.48
C ALA A 9 1.82 49.49 1.53
N ALA A 10 0.68 48.94 1.11
CA ALA A 10 -0.02 47.89 1.84
C ALA A 10 -0.05 46.65 0.95
N VAL A 11 0.88 45.74 1.21
CA VAL A 11 1.00 44.42 0.61
C VAL A 11 -0.15 43.57 1.17
N ALA A 12 -1.11 43.23 0.33
CA ALA A 12 -2.10 42.20 0.62
C ALA A 12 -1.50 40.84 0.25
N THR A 13 -0.68 40.29 1.15
CA THR A 13 -0.21 38.90 1.07
C THR A 13 -1.39 37.98 1.36
N SER A 14 -1.99 37.46 0.30
CA SER A 14 -2.96 36.37 0.41
C SER A 14 -2.21 35.08 0.77
N LEU A 15 -2.60 34.48 1.90
CA LEU A 15 -2.09 33.21 2.39
C LEU A 15 -2.23 32.12 1.30
N VAL A 16 -1.10 31.61 0.81
CA VAL A 16 -1.04 30.26 0.26
C VAL A 16 -1.01 29.32 1.46
N ALA A 17 -2.19 28.84 1.87
CA ALA A 17 -2.27 27.69 2.75
C ALA A 17 -1.76 26.47 1.96
N MET A 18 -0.49 26.12 2.16
CA MET A 18 0.00 24.81 1.75
C MET A 18 -0.80 23.75 2.51
N ALA A 19 -1.72 23.10 1.81
CA ALA A 19 -2.30 21.84 2.24
C ALA A 19 -1.19 20.79 2.21
N VAL A 20 -0.42 20.71 3.29
CA VAL A 20 0.25 19.46 3.66
C VAL A 20 -0.89 18.52 4.04
N ALA A 21 -1.28 17.65 3.11
CA ALA A 21 -2.11 16.51 3.46
C ALA A 21 -1.38 15.76 4.59
N PRO A 22 -2.00 15.57 5.77
CA PRO A 22 -1.45 14.63 6.71
C PRO A 22 -1.45 13.26 6.03
N SER A 23 -0.26 12.67 5.84
CA SER A 23 -0.14 11.21 5.85
C SER A 23 -0.99 10.71 7.00
N ASP A 24 -1.88 9.75 6.79
CA ASP A 24 -2.85 9.21 7.77
C ASP A 24 -2.24 9.00 9.16
N ALA A 25 -2.13 10.09 9.91
CA ALA A 25 -1.61 10.12 11.26
C ALA A 25 -2.83 9.82 12.09
N PHE A 26 -3.11 8.53 12.26
CA PHE A 26 -4.15 8.05 13.14
C PHE A 26 -4.03 8.78 14.48
N ALA A 27 -4.99 9.66 14.77
CA ALA A 27 -5.09 10.29 16.06
C ALA A 27 -5.14 9.18 17.12
N GLN A 28 -4.15 9.15 18.02
CA GLN A 28 -4.06 8.07 19.00
C GLN A 28 -5.37 7.98 19.79
N SER A 29 -5.95 6.79 19.84
CA SER A 29 -7.20 6.54 20.54
C SER A 29 -7.09 6.96 22.01
N SER A 30 -8.09 7.70 22.50
CA SER A 30 -8.09 8.20 23.87
C SER A 30 -8.09 7.04 24.88
N ARG A 31 -7.64 7.30 26.12
CA ARG A 31 -7.67 6.28 27.18
C ARG A 31 -9.08 5.69 27.40
N TRP A 32 -10.11 6.51 27.25
CA TRP A 32 -11.51 6.08 27.36
C TRP A 32 -11.95 5.24 26.16
N ALA A 33 -11.53 5.59 24.94
CA ALA A 33 -11.80 4.78 23.76
C ALA A 33 -11.12 3.40 23.85
N LYS A 34 -9.90 3.34 24.38
CA LYS A 34 -9.17 2.08 24.62
C LYS A 34 -9.82 1.22 25.71
N ALA A 35 -10.34 1.85 26.76
CA ALA A 35 -11.08 1.14 27.81
C ALA A 35 -12.43 0.60 27.31
N ALA A 36 -13.06 1.28 26.35
CA ALA A 36 -14.34 0.87 25.76
C ALA A 36 -14.23 -0.32 24.80
N ASP A 37 -13.10 -0.47 24.09
CA ASP A 37 -12.81 -1.64 23.24
C ASP A 37 -11.36 -2.12 23.44
N PRO A 38 -11.11 -2.93 24.48
CA PRO A 38 -9.77 -3.45 24.78
C PRO A 38 -9.20 -4.31 23.65
N ASP A 39 -10.04 -4.99 22.88
CA ASP A 39 -9.62 -5.83 21.75
C ASP A 39 -9.09 -4.98 20.60
N ARG A 40 -9.80 -3.89 20.28
CA ARG A 40 -9.32 -2.89 19.34
C ARG A 40 -8.02 -2.24 19.81
N ALA A 41 -7.92 -1.89 21.09
CA ALA A 41 -6.71 -1.28 21.63
C ALA A 41 -5.49 -2.22 21.51
N ARG A 42 -5.68 -3.52 21.77
CA ARG A 42 -4.64 -4.54 21.56
C ARG A 42 -4.27 -4.68 20.08
N ALA A 43 -5.27 -4.70 19.20
CA ALA A 43 -5.05 -4.76 17.76
C ALA A 43 -4.27 -3.53 17.24
N GLU A 44 -4.66 -2.32 17.66
CA GLU A 44 -3.95 -1.07 17.32
C GLU A 44 -2.49 -1.08 17.81
N ALA A 45 -2.24 -1.59 19.01
CA ALA A 45 -0.88 -1.69 19.55
C ALA A 45 -0.01 -2.67 18.75
N ALA A 46 -0.54 -3.86 18.44
CA ALA A 46 0.15 -4.87 17.63
C ALA A 46 0.42 -4.37 16.21
N ALA A 47 -0.56 -3.72 15.58
CA ALA A 47 -0.41 -3.11 14.26
C ALA A 47 0.69 -2.06 14.25
N ALA A 48 0.69 -1.14 15.21
CA ALA A 48 1.70 -0.09 15.30
C ALA A 48 3.11 -0.65 15.53
N GLU A 49 3.25 -1.74 16.32
CA GLU A 49 4.53 -2.41 16.49
C GLU A 49 5.01 -3.09 15.21
N ALA A 50 4.15 -3.89 14.59
CA ALA A 50 4.48 -4.58 13.35
C ALA A 50 4.84 -3.61 12.23
N GLU A 51 4.11 -2.50 12.09
CA GLU A 51 4.38 -1.47 11.09
C GLU A 51 5.76 -0.83 11.27
N ARG A 52 6.17 -0.55 12.52
CA ARG A 52 7.53 -0.05 12.79
C ARG A 52 8.61 -1.03 12.32
N GLU A 53 8.40 -2.33 12.54
CA GLU A 53 9.36 -3.33 12.05
C GLU A 53 9.33 -3.44 10.53
N MET A 54 8.15 -3.38 9.88
CA MET A 54 8.03 -3.38 8.42
C MET A 54 8.69 -2.16 7.77
N ILE A 55 8.64 -0.99 8.39
CA ILE A 55 9.36 0.20 7.92
C ILE A 55 10.88 -0.05 7.95
N LYS A 56 11.40 -0.64 9.03
CA LYS A 56 12.82 -1.00 9.10
C LYS A 56 13.19 -2.05 8.05
N ALA A 57 12.33 -3.06 7.85
CA ALA A 57 12.53 -4.08 6.82
C ALA A 57 12.63 -3.45 5.43
N THR A 58 11.68 -2.60 5.07
CA THR A 58 11.64 -1.89 3.78
C THR A 58 12.87 -1.01 3.57
N ASN A 59 13.27 -0.26 4.60
CA ASN A 59 14.45 0.60 4.53
C ASN A 59 15.74 -0.21 4.38
N MET A 60 15.85 -1.37 5.03
CA MET A 60 17.02 -2.25 4.94
C MET A 60 17.09 -3.03 3.62
N SER A 61 15.95 -3.49 3.10
CA SER A 61 15.87 -4.18 1.81
C SER A 61 16.36 -3.32 0.65
N ARG A 62 16.18 -2.00 0.74
CA ARG A 62 16.70 -1.05 -0.26
C ARG A 62 18.21 -0.85 -0.17
N ALA A 63 18.83 -1.24 0.94
CA ALA A 63 20.24 -1.02 1.22
C ALA A 63 21.12 -2.26 0.94
N PHE A 64 20.56 -3.48 0.98
CA PHE A 64 21.33 -4.73 0.86
C PHE A 64 20.50 -5.87 0.22
N ASP A 65 21.13 -6.67 -0.66
CA ASP A 65 20.49 -7.70 -1.50
C ASP A 65 20.59 -9.16 -0.97
N ASP A 66 21.01 -9.39 0.28
CA ASP A 66 21.33 -10.75 0.76
C ASP A 66 20.27 -11.40 1.67
N LEU A 67 20.13 -12.73 1.63
CA LEU A 67 19.03 -13.48 2.28
C LEU A 67 19.13 -13.59 3.81
N LEU A 68 20.30 -13.29 4.39
CA LEU A 68 20.55 -13.25 5.84
C LEU A 68 20.48 -11.81 6.39
N THR A 69 19.62 -10.98 5.80
CA THR A 69 19.57 -9.55 6.09
C THR A 69 18.79 -9.20 7.35
N PRO A 70 19.13 -8.04 7.97
CA PRO A 70 18.29 -7.39 8.97
C PRO A 70 16.83 -7.20 8.49
N SER A 71 16.60 -7.07 7.19
CA SER A 71 15.26 -6.96 6.60
C SER A 71 14.38 -8.16 6.94
N THR A 72 14.87 -9.38 6.69
CA THR A 72 14.17 -10.63 7.02
C THR A 72 13.87 -10.72 8.50
N ALA A 73 14.82 -10.34 9.37
CA ALA A 73 14.63 -10.36 10.82
C ALA A 73 13.49 -9.42 11.27
N TYR A 74 13.40 -8.23 10.69
CA TYR A 74 12.33 -7.28 10.98
C TYR A 74 10.97 -7.78 10.48
N SER A 75 10.91 -8.34 9.27
CA SER A 75 9.67 -8.96 8.73
C SER A 75 9.23 -10.17 9.57
N MET A 76 10.16 -11.01 10.02
CA MET A 76 9.87 -12.12 10.95
C MET A 76 9.31 -11.61 12.28
N LYS A 77 9.89 -10.55 12.83
CA LYS A 77 9.39 -9.96 14.08
C LYS A 77 7.97 -9.42 13.90
N ALA A 78 7.72 -8.66 12.83
CA ALA A 78 6.38 -8.17 12.50
C ALA A 78 5.37 -9.32 12.40
N ARG A 79 5.73 -10.39 11.68
CA ARG A 79 4.92 -11.61 11.54
C ARG A 79 4.58 -12.23 12.90
N ILE A 80 5.57 -12.44 13.77
CA ILE A 80 5.35 -13.05 15.10
C ILE A 80 4.38 -12.20 15.92
N THR A 81 4.61 -10.89 16.01
CA THR A 81 3.73 -9.96 16.75
C THR A 81 2.29 -10.01 16.23
N LEU A 82 2.09 -10.06 14.91
CA LEU A 82 0.76 -10.13 14.31
C LEU A 82 0.08 -11.49 14.53
N MET A 83 0.83 -12.59 14.47
CA MET A 83 0.30 -13.92 14.75
C MET A 83 -0.14 -14.06 16.21
N GLU A 84 0.66 -13.56 17.16
CA GLU A 84 0.29 -13.54 18.59
C GLU A 84 -0.95 -12.68 18.85
N ALA A 85 -1.15 -11.63 18.06
CA ALA A 85 -2.36 -10.81 18.08
C ALA A 85 -3.57 -11.44 17.37
N GLY A 86 -3.43 -12.65 16.82
CA GLY A 86 -4.51 -13.34 16.09
C GLY A 86 -4.87 -12.69 14.76
N ALA A 87 -3.92 -12.00 14.10
CA ALA A 87 -4.17 -11.20 12.91
C ALA A 87 -4.85 -11.96 11.77
N SER A 88 -4.52 -13.25 11.57
CA SER A 88 -5.07 -14.07 10.47
C SER A 88 -6.59 -14.21 10.50
N GLN A 89 -7.21 -14.16 11.69
CA GLN A 89 -8.65 -14.26 11.89
C GLN A 89 -9.26 -12.94 12.40
N SER A 90 -8.48 -11.85 12.37
CA SER A 90 -8.92 -10.59 12.93
C SER A 90 -10.05 -9.97 12.11
N ARG A 91 -11.08 -9.52 12.80
CA ARG A 91 -12.15 -8.68 12.21
C ARG A 91 -11.64 -7.34 11.70
N TYR A 92 -10.43 -6.93 12.09
CA TYR A 92 -9.80 -5.69 11.63
C TYR A 92 -8.96 -5.97 10.38
N PRO A 93 -9.37 -5.47 9.19
CA PRO A 93 -8.66 -5.74 7.94
C PRO A 93 -7.20 -5.26 7.94
N GLU A 94 -6.88 -4.23 8.73
CA GLU A 94 -5.51 -3.70 8.85
C GLU A 94 -4.51 -4.72 9.40
N LEU A 95 -4.94 -5.54 10.38
CA LEU A 95 -4.07 -6.58 10.94
C LEU A 95 -3.81 -7.68 9.91
N ARG A 96 -4.86 -8.09 9.20
CA ARG A 96 -4.74 -9.05 8.08
C ARG A 96 -3.84 -8.51 6.99
N LEU A 97 -3.96 -7.22 6.66
CA LEU A 97 -3.17 -6.56 5.63
C LEU A 97 -1.68 -6.50 6.00
N LEU A 98 -1.38 -6.10 7.24
CA LEU A 98 0.00 -6.09 7.73
C LEU A 98 0.60 -7.49 7.77
N LEU A 99 -0.19 -8.51 8.15
CA LEU A 99 0.28 -9.89 8.14
C LEU A 99 0.55 -10.36 6.71
N ALA A 100 -0.35 -10.07 5.77
CA ALA A 100 -0.17 -10.41 4.35
C ALA A 100 1.11 -9.80 3.77
N ARG A 101 1.40 -8.53 4.10
CA ARG A 101 2.64 -7.86 3.70
C ARG A 101 3.87 -8.50 4.32
N ALA A 102 3.82 -8.88 5.60
CA ALA A 102 4.92 -9.57 6.26
C ALA A 102 5.19 -10.94 5.62
N GLU A 103 4.14 -11.74 5.34
CA GLU A 103 4.27 -13.03 4.64
C GLU A 103 4.83 -12.84 3.22
N GLN A 104 4.36 -11.84 2.48
CA GLN A 104 4.88 -11.50 1.16
C GLN A 104 6.37 -11.13 1.22
N HIS A 105 6.79 -10.29 2.17
CA HIS A 105 8.19 -9.91 2.34
C HIS A 105 9.10 -11.08 2.72
N LEU A 106 8.55 -12.12 3.36
CA LEU A 106 9.26 -13.35 3.70
C LEU A 106 9.25 -14.38 2.56
N GLY A 107 8.59 -14.08 1.45
CA GLY A 107 8.43 -15.00 0.32
C GLY A 107 7.37 -16.09 0.52
N HIS A 108 6.57 -16.00 1.59
CA HIS A 108 5.44 -16.89 1.87
C HIS A 108 4.22 -16.46 1.04
N TYR A 109 4.33 -16.55 -0.28
CA TYR A 109 3.36 -15.98 -1.21
C TYR A 109 1.99 -16.67 -1.16
N ALA A 110 1.94 -17.97 -0.83
CA ALA A 110 0.67 -18.70 -0.73
C ALA A 110 -0.16 -18.20 0.47
N GLU A 111 0.48 -18.02 1.62
CA GLU A 111 -0.10 -17.47 2.83
C GLU A 111 -0.53 -16.01 2.63
N ALA A 112 0.31 -15.22 1.98
CA ALA A 112 -0.02 -13.84 1.62
C ALA A 112 -1.26 -13.75 0.72
N ALA A 113 -1.35 -14.61 -0.30
CA ALA A 113 -2.50 -14.66 -1.21
C ALA A 113 -3.81 -14.92 -0.46
N LEU A 114 -3.84 -15.91 0.44
CA LEU A 114 -5.04 -16.22 1.23
C LEU A 114 -5.51 -15.03 2.07
N LEU A 115 -4.58 -14.29 2.67
CA LEU A 115 -4.90 -13.10 3.47
C LEU A 115 -5.44 -11.96 2.60
N TYR A 116 -4.79 -11.68 1.47
CA TYR A 116 -5.24 -10.66 0.52
C TYR A 116 -6.60 -11.00 -0.10
N GLU A 117 -6.82 -12.24 -0.52
CA GLU A 117 -8.11 -12.75 -1.01
C GLU A 117 -9.22 -12.53 0.03
N GLY A 118 -8.93 -12.77 1.30
CA GLY A 118 -9.87 -12.50 2.40
C GLY A 118 -10.17 -11.01 2.61
N ILE A 119 -9.20 -10.12 2.35
CA ILE A 119 -9.38 -8.66 2.48
C ILE A 119 -10.21 -8.11 1.33
N VAL A 120 -9.96 -8.53 0.08
CA VAL A 120 -10.73 -8.02 -1.08
C VAL A 120 -12.18 -8.48 -1.08
N ARG A 121 -12.49 -9.59 -0.41
CA ARG A 121 -13.88 -10.07 -0.21
C ARG A 121 -14.59 -9.42 0.97
N ASP A 122 -13.88 -8.66 1.81
CA ASP A 122 -14.46 -8.03 2.99
C ASP A 122 -15.25 -6.76 2.59
N PRO A 123 -16.57 -6.73 2.81
CA PRO A 123 -17.40 -5.58 2.43
C PRO A 123 -17.11 -4.32 3.26
N SER A 124 -16.48 -4.46 4.43
CA SER A 124 -16.13 -3.32 5.30
C SER A 124 -14.91 -2.52 4.81
N VAL A 125 -14.12 -3.08 3.89
CA VAL A 125 -12.96 -2.40 3.30
C VAL A 125 -13.44 -1.45 2.20
N SER A 126 -12.94 -0.21 2.17
CA SER A 126 -13.33 0.77 1.16
C SER A 126 -12.95 0.34 -0.26
N ILE A 127 -13.66 0.85 -1.28
CA ILE A 127 -13.38 0.54 -2.70
C ILE A 127 -11.93 0.87 -3.07
N VAL A 128 -11.47 2.07 -2.71
CA VAL A 128 -10.10 2.54 -2.98
C VAL A 128 -9.07 1.58 -2.38
N ARG A 129 -9.25 1.19 -1.11
CA ARG A 129 -8.33 0.25 -0.46
C ARG A 129 -8.41 -1.15 -1.05
N ARG A 130 -9.59 -1.63 -1.45
CA ARG A 130 -9.70 -2.91 -2.17
C ARG A 130 -8.95 -2.87 -3.49
N ALA A 131 -9.00 -1.76 -4.24
CA ALA A 131 -8.24 -1.61 -5.47
C ALA A 131 -6.73 -1.72 -5.22
N ASP A 132 -6.20 -1.05 -4.19
CA ASP A 132 -4.79 -1.18 -3.79
C ASP A 132 -4.43 -2.64 -3.42
N VAL A 133 -5.31 -3.33 -2.69
CA VAL A 133 -5.07 -4.72 -2.30
C VAL A 133 -5.12 -5.67 -3.49
N TRP A 134 -6.04 -5.45 -4.45
CA TRP A 134 -6.08 -6.21 -5.70
C TRP A 134 -4.79 -6.05 -6.50
N ALA A 135 -4.24 -4.82 -6.59
CA ALA A 135 -2.97 -4.58 -7.27
C ALA A 135 -1.82 -5.37 -6.63
N VAL A 136 -1.75 -5.41 -5.29
CA VAL A 136 -0.73 -6.19 -4.58
C VAL A 136 -0.96 -7.70 -4.73
N LEU A 137 -2.22 -8.15 -4.71
CA LEU A 137 -2.57 -9.54 -4.94
C LEU A 137 -2.14 -10.02 -6.34
N GLY A 138 -2.23 -9.17 -7.36
CA GLY A 138 -1.68 -9.44 -8.70
C GLY A 138 -0.18 -9.77 -8.66
N ILE A 139 0.61 -8.95 -7.96
CA ILE A 139 2.05 -9.21 -7.76
C ILE A 139 2.29 -10.56 -7.06
N VAL A 140 1.48 -10.89 -6.04
CA VAL A 140 1.60 -12.17 -5.33
C VAL A 140 1.26 -13.35 -6.25
N TYR A 141 0.23 -13.24 -7.09
CA TYR A 141 -0.09 -14.26 -8.09
C TYR A 141 1.01 -14.43 -9.13
N ALA A 142 1.66 -13.35 -9.55
CA ALA A 142 2.83 -13.40 -10.44
C ALA A 142 3.97 -14.23 -9.84
N GLN A 143 4.25 -14.04 -8.54
CA GLN A 143 5.27 -14.81 -7.81
C GLN A 143 4.88 -16.29 -7.69
N LEU A 144 3.59 -16.58 -7.54
CA LEU A 144 3.03 -17.94 -7.54
C LEU A 144 2.89 -18.55 -8.94
N LYS A 145 3.24 -17.82 -10.02
CA LYS A 145 3.05 -18.23 -11.42
C LYS A 145 1.59 -18.53 -11.79
N ARG A 146 0.66 -17.87 -11.11
CA ARG A 146 -0.80 -17.91 -11.35
C ARG A 146 -1.20 -16.78 -12.31
N ILE A 147 -0.71 -16.87 -13.55
CA ILE A 147 -0.82 -15.78 -14.55
C ILE A 147 -2.27 -15.38 -14.86
N PRO A 148 -3.24 -16.30 -15.00
CA PRO A 148 -4.64 -15.90 -15.21
C PRO A 148 -5.19 -15.04 -14.06
N GLU A 149 -4.90 -15.42 -12.81
CA GLU A 149 -5.38 -14.70 -11.64
C GLU A 149 -4.63 -13.38 -11.41
N GLU A 150 -3.35 -13.30 -11.78
CA GLU A 150 -2.61 -12.04 -11.84
C GLU A 150 -3.31 -11.02 -12.74
N ILE A 151 -3.64 -11.42 -13.99
CA ILE A 151 -4.32 -10.56 -14.96
C ILE A 151 -5.69 -10.12 -14.41
N GLU A 152 -6.47 -11.05 -13.86
CA GLU A 152 -7.79 -10.74 -13.27
C GLU A 152 -7.68 -9.74 -12.11
N ALA A 153 -6.70 -9.93 -11.22
CA ALA A 153 -6.48 -9.05 -10.08
C ALA A 153 -6.13 -7.63 -10.53
N GLU A 154 -5.27 -7.49 -11.53
CA GLU A 154 -4.87 -6.19 -12.08
C GLU A 154 -6.01 -5.50 -12.84
N GLU A 155 -6.77 -6.23 -13.65
CA GLU A 155 -7.97 -5.71 -14.31
C GLU A 155 -8.99 -5.22 -13.27
N THR A 156 -9.19 -6.00 -12.20
CA THR A 156 -10.11 -5.65 -11.11
C THR A 156 -9.64 -4.40 -10.37
N ALA A 157 -8.34 -4.27 -10.06
CA ALA A 157 -7.79 -3.07 -9.44
C ALA A 157 -8.05 -1.81 -10.29
N LEU A 158 -7.76 -1.88 -11.59
CA LEU A 158 -7.93 -0.78 -12.54
C LEU A 158 -9.40 -0.43 -12.80
N ALA A 159 -10.31 -1.41 -12.68
CA ALA A 159 -11.74 -1.20 -12.81
C ALA A 159 -12.36 -0.58 -11.56
N LEU A 160 -11.92 -0.99 -10.36
CA LEU A 160 -12.40 -0.44 -9.10
C LEU A 160 -11.95 1.01 -8.90
N GLU A 161 -10.71 1.31 -9.23
CA GLU A 161 -10.15 2.65 -9.10
C GLU A 161 -9.29 3.00 -10.32
N PRO A 162 -9.87 3.67 -11.33
CA PRO A 162 -9.13 4.07 -12.51
C PRO A 162 -7.95 4.99 -12.19
N THR A 163 -7.97 5.70 -11.06
CA THR A 163 -6.87 6.54 -10.60
C THR A 163 -6.01 5.90 -9.51
N VAL A 164 -6.03 4.55 -9.42
CA VAL A 164 -5.29 3.79 -8.41
C VAL A 164 -3.82 4.23 -8.36
N ALA A 165 -3.30 4.31 -7.14
CA ALA A 165 -1.89 4.56 -6.92
C ALA A 165 -1.10 3.55 -7.77
N ASP A 166 -0.04 4.03 -8.42
CA ASP A 166 0.81 3.17 -9.25
C ASP A 166 0.12 2.47 -10.44
N ARG A 167 -0.97 3.04 -10.98
CA ARG A 167 -1.57 2.62 -12.27
C ARG A 167 -0.56 2.23 -13.35
N SER A 168 0.50 3.02 -13.54
CA SER A 168 1.52 2.71 -14.55
C SER A 168 2.30 1.42 -14.24
N VAL A 169 2.53 1.11 -12.96
CA VAL A 169 3.19 -0.13 -12.52
C VAL A 169 2.27 -1.32 -12.77
N ILE A 170 0.99 -1.22 -12.39
CA ILE A 170 -0.01 -2.27 -12.64
C ILE A 170 -0.08 -2.58 -14.15
N LEU A 171 -0.17 -1.55 -15.00
CA LEU A 171 -0.19 -1.74 -16.46
C LEU A 171 1.11 -2.31 -17.02
N SER A 172 2.26 -2.08 -16.37
CA SER A 172 3.53 -2.67 -16.77
C SER A 172 3.60 -4.15 -16.42
N ASN A 173 3.18 -4.54 -15.22
CA ASN A 173 3.10 -5.93 -14.79
C ASN A 173 2.11 -6.71 -15.67
N GLN A 174 0.94 -6.13 -15.96
CA GLN A 174 -0.04 -6.72 -16.85
C GLN A 174 0.50 -6.97 -18.27
N ALA A 175 1.33 -6.05 -18.79
CA ALA A 175 2.00 -6.25 -20.07
C ALA A 175 2.96 -7.45 -20.02
N GLU A 176 3.69 -7.63 -18.91
CA GLU A 176 4.56 -8.79 -18.70
C GLU A 176 3.75 -10.09 -18.61
N ALA A 177 2.63 -10.09 -17.89
CA ALA A 177 1.71 -11.23 -17.81
C ALA A 177 1.18 -11.62 -19.20
N PHE A 178 0.76 -10.66 -20.03
CA PHE A 178 0.34 -10.93 -21.41
C PHE A 178 1.47 -11.46 -22.29
N MET A 179 2.69 -10.94 -22.14
CA MET A 179 3.87 -11.51 -22.80
C MET A 179 4.10 -12.97 -22.39
N GLY A 180 3.93 -13.28 -21.10
CA GLY A 180 4.10 -14.63 -20.55
C GLY A 180 3.15 -15.67 -21.15
N ILE A 181 1.93 -15.27 -21.53
CA ILE A 181 0.96 -16.15 -22.22
C ILE A 181 1.02 -16.05 -23.75
N GLY A 182 1.93 -15.24 -24.30
CA GLY A 182 2.10 -15.06 -25.74
C GLY A 182 1.10 -14.09 -26.40
N ASP A 183 0.29 -13.36 -25.63
CA ASP A 183 -0.61 -12.33 -26.16
C ASP A 183 0.13 -11.00 -26.37
N VAL A 184 0.97 -10.99 -27.41
CA VAL A 184 1.80 -9.82 -27.77
C VAL A 184 0.94 -8.58 -28.06
N SER A 185 -0.27 -8.77 -28.60
CA SER A 185 -1.15 -7.66 -28.96
C SER A 185 -1.62 -6.91 -27.72
N ARG A 186 -2.13 -7.63 -26.71
CA ARG A 186 -2.54 -7.02 -25.44
C ARG A 186 -1.34 -6.46 -24.68
N ALA A 187 -0.21 -7.16 -24.67
CA ALA A 187 1.01 -6.68 -24.02
C ALA A 187 1.49 -5.31 -24.55
N LEU A 188 1.49 -5.13 -25.88
CA LEU A 188 1.89 -3.85 -26.48
C LEU A 188 0.90 -2.74 -26.13
N ALA A 189 -0.40 -3.02 -26.16
CA ALA A 189 -1.44 -2.05 -25.82
C ALA A 189 -1.33 -1.59 -24.35
N THR A 190 -1.15 -2.51 -23.41
CA THR A 190 -1.01 -2.18 -21.99
C THR A 190 0.30 -1.47 -21.68
N ALA A 191 1.41 -1.85 -22.32
CA ALA A 191 2.69 -1.14 -22.19
C ALA A 191 2.59 0.32 -22.69
N GLN A 192 1.86 0.57 -23.77
CA GLN A 192 1.60 1.94 -24.25
C GLN A 192 0.77 2.73 -23.24
N ALA A 193 -0.30 2.14 -22.70
CA ALA A 193 -1.14 2.77 -21.67
C ALA A 193 -0.34 3.10 -20.39
N SER A 194 0.57 2.22 -19.96
CA SER A 194 1.48 2.47 -18.83
C SER A 194 2.32 3.73 -19.04
N ARG A 195 2.97 3.85 -20.21
CA ARG A 195 3.80 5.03 -20.55
C ARG A 195 2.97 6.31 -20.58
N ALA A 196 1.78 6.26 -21.17
CA ALA A 196 0.87 7.40 -21.22
C ALA A 196 0.47 7.86 -19.80
N SER A 197 0.14 6.91 -18.91
CA SER A 197 -0.20 7.21 -17.51
C SER A 197 0.96 7.81 -16.71
N ARG A 198 2.21 7.50 -17.06
CA ARG A 198 3.40 8.07 -16.39
C ARG A 198 3.66 9.51 -16.83
N ALA A 199 3.36 9.83 -18.10
CA ALA A 199 3.57 11.16 -18.65
C ALA A 199 2.55 12.22 -18.15
N SER A 200 1.45 11.78 -17.52
CA SER A 200 0.39 12.65 -17.02
C SER A 200 0.49 12.99 -15.52
N ARG A 201 1.55 12.55 -14.82
CA ARG A 201 1.83 12.88 -13.41
C ARG A 201 2.88 13.97 -13.32
#